data_AF-A0A3A5SIK6-F1
#
_entry.id   AF-A0A3A5SIK6-F1
#
_cell.length_a   1.000
_cell.length_b   1.000
_cell.length_c   1.000
_cell.angle_alpha   90.00
_cell.angle_beta   90.00
_cell.angle_gamma   90.00
#
_symmetry.space_group_name_H-M   'P 1'
#
loop_
_entity.id
_entity.type
_entity.pdbx_description
1 polymer ?
#
loop_
_entity_poly.entity_id
_entity_poly.type
_entity_poly.pdbx_seq_one_letter_code
_entity_poly.pdbx_strand_id
1 'polypeptide(L)'
;MKPTLFLLAAGMGSRYGGLKQLDGLGPNGETIMDYSIYDAINAGFGKLVFVIRKDFEQDFRDKIISKYEGHIPCELVFQSIDDLPEGFTCPEGRTKPWGTNHAVMMGADVIKEPFAVINCDDFYGRDSFQVMGKFLAALPEGSKNVYSMVGFRIGNTLSESGTVSRGLCGTDANNLLTSVVERTKIQRMDGEVKYIDDNGEWTATPETTPVSMNFWGFTPDYFAYSAEFFKSFLSDPKNMENLKSEFFIPLMVDKLINNGTATCEVLDTTSKWFGVTYPEDRQSVVDKIQALVDAGEYPAKLF
;
A
#
# COMPACT_ATOMS: atom_id res chain seq x y z
N MET A 1 1.03 -17.80 14.06
CA MET A 1 0.32 -16.56 14.46
C MET A 1 -0.52 -16.11 13.26
N LYS A 2 -1.66 -15.42 13.45
CA LYS A 2 -2.38 -14.80 12.32
C LYS A 2 -1.96 -13.33 12.19
N PRO A 3 -1.47 -12.88 11.03
CA PRO A 3 -1.07 -11.48 10.85
C PRO A 3 -2.28 -10.54 10.72
N THR A 4 -2.07 -9.25 10.97
CA THR A 4 -3.04 -8.19 10.67
C THR A 4 -2.89 -7.70 9.23
N LEU A 5 -4.00 -7.41 8.54
CA LEU A 5 -3.99 -6.64 7.30
C LEU A 5 -4.35 -5.18 7.63
N PHE A 6 -3.45 -4.26 7.31
CA PHE A 6 -3.61 -2.83 7.54
C PHE A 6 -3.86 -2.11 6.21
N LEU A 7 -5.08 -1.58 6.06
CA LEU A 7 -5.56 -0.97 4.83
C LEU A 7 -5.46 0.56 4.90
N LEU A 8 -4.73 1.15 3.96
CA LEU A 8 -4.56 2.60 3.84
C LEU A 8 -5.77 3.23 3.15
N ALA A 9 -6.77 3.64 3.93
CA ALA A 9 -8.04 4.17 3.45
C ALA A 9 -8.20 5.70 3.68
N ALA A 10 -7.19 6.39 4.20
CA ALA A 10 -7.27 7.82 4.56
C ALA A 10 -7.15 8.78 3.37
N GLY A 11 -6.87 8.27 2.16
CA GLY A 11 -6.78 9.07 0.94
C GLY A 11 -8.09 9.75 0.53
N MET A 12 -7.99 10.96 -0.01
CA MET A 12 -9.12 11.64 -0.65
C MET A 12 -9.22 11.18 -2.11
N GLY A 13 -10.34 10.58 -2.52
CA GLY A 13 -10.70 10.41 -3.92
C GLY A 13 -11.06 11.75 -4.59
N SER A 14 -10.17 12.75 -4.54
CA SER A 14 -10.45 14.11 -5.02
C SER A 14 -10.70 14.18 -6.53
N ARG A 15 -10.21 13.20 -7.30
CA ARG A 15 -10.43 13.09 -8.75
C ARG A 15 -11.82 12.57 -9.13
N TYR A 16 -12.59 12.00 -8.19
CA TYR A 16 -13.85 11.29 -8.48
C TYR A 16 -15.07 11.84 -7.71
N GLY A 17 -14.92 12.90 -6.92
CA GLY A 17 -16.06 13.54 -6.22
C GLY A 17 -16.73 12.67 -5.15
N GLY A 18 -16.06 11.61 -4.66
CA GLY A 18 -16.58 10.67 -3.66
C GLY A 18 -15.53 9.66 -3.19
N LEU A 19 -15.93 8.70 -2.36
CA LEU A 19 -15.06 7.59 -1.92
C LEU A 19 -14.83 6.62 -3.09
N LYS A 20 -13.73 6.78 -3.84
CA LYS A 20 -13.30 5.88 -4.94
C LYS A 20 -13.35 4.39 -4.54
N GLN A 21 -13.09 4.11 -3.26
CA GLN A 21 -13.10 2.77 -2.67
C GLN A 21 -14.48 2.08 -2.65
N LEU A 22 -15.56 2.81 -2.95
CA LEU A 22 -16.93 2.31 -3.05
C LEU A 22 -17.37 2.00 -4.49
N ASP A 23 -16.51 2.15 -5.49
CA ASP A 23 -16.87 1.81 -6.88
C ASP A 23 -17.04 0.29 -7.04
N GLY A 24 -18.25 -0.12 -7.40
CA GLY A 24 -18.61 -1.51 -7.67
C GLY A 24 -18.08 -1.93 -9.03
N LEU A 25 -17.06 -2.79 -9.03
CA LEU A 25 -16.34 -3.27 -10.20
C LEU A 25 -16.57 -4.76 -10.45
N GLY A 26 -16.99 -5.51 -9.43
CA GLY A 26 -17.40 -6.91 -9.53
C GLY A 26 -18.83 -7.09 -10.06
N PRO A 27 -19.18 -8.33 -10.47
CA PRO A 27 -20.48 -8.64 -11.06
C PRO A 27 -21.67 -8.41 -10.11
N ASN A 28 -21.47 -8.39 -8.80
CA ASN A 28 -22.51 -8.09 -7.81
C ASN A 28 -22.22 -6.78 -7.06
N GLY A 29 -21.38 -5.90 -7.63
CA GLY A 29 -21.07 -4.59 -7.07
C GLY A 29 -19.90 -4.58 -6.08
N GLU A 30 -19.10 -5.65 -6.03
CA GLU A 30 -17.89 -5.72 -5.20
C GLU A 30 -16.87 -4.66 -5.59
N THR A 31 -16.20 -4.10 -4.61
CA THR A 31 -15.10 -3.15 -4.81
C THR A 31 -13.76 -3.88 -4.86
N ILE A 32 -12.70 -3.23 -5.34
CA ILE A 32 -11.33 -3.80 -5.30
C ILE A 32 -10.92 -4.19 -3.87
N MET A 33 -11.35 -3.41 -2.87
CA MET A 33 -11.08 -3.69 -1.46
C MET A 33 -11.71 -5.02 -1.03
N ASP A 34 -12.90 -5.37 -1.54
CA ASP A 34 -13.57 -6.64 -1.23
C ASP A 34 -12.72 -7.84 -1.67
N TYR A 35 -12.14 -7.79 -2.87
CA TYR A 35 -11.24 -8.84 -3.37
C TYR A 35 -9.97 -8.96 -2.52
N SER A 36 -9.36 -7.83 -2.13
CA SER A 36 -8.20 -7.82 -1.25
C SER A 36 -8.49 -8.46 0.11
N ILE A 37 -9.63 -8.14 0.72
CA ILE A 37 -10.03 -8.70 2.02
C ILE A 37 -10.40 -10.18 1.88
N TYR A 38 -11.10 -10.55 0.82
CA TYR A 38 -11.42 -11.94 0.53
C TYR A 38 -10.15 -12.80 0.42
N ASP A 39 -9.16 -12.36 -0.35
CA ASP A 39 -7.90 -13.08 -0.48
C ASP A 39 -7.08 -13.07 0.82
N ALA A 40 -7.10 -11.98 1.59
CA ALA A 40 -6.43 -11.93 2.89
C ALA A 40 -7.03 -12.93 3.90
N ILE A 41 -8.36 -13.03 3.99
CA ILE A 41 -9.03 -14.02 4.85
C ILE A 41 -8.58 -15.43 4.44
N ASN A 42 -8.59 -15.73 3.13
CA ASN A 42 -8.16 -17.03 2.60
C ASN A 42 -6.65 -17.29 2.78
N ALA A 43 -5.83 -16.25 2.84
CA ALA A 43 -4.40 -16.33 3.14
C ALA A 43 -4.08 -16.43 4.64
N GLY A 44 -5.09 -16.40 5.51
CA GLY A 44 -4.94 -16.63 6.95
C GLY A 44 -4.71 -15.37 7.79
N PHE A 45 -4.95 -14.18 7.24
CA PHE A 45 -4.96 -12.95 8.04
C PHE A 45 -6.07 -13.02 9.10
N GLY A 46 -5.77 -12.50 10.29
CA GLY A 46 -6.62 -12.67 11.48
C GLY A 46 -7.45 -11.45 11.86
N LYS A 47 -7.08 -10.27 11.37
CA LYS A 47 -7.70 -8.99 11.71
C LYS A 47 -7.47 -7.98 10.58
N LEU A 48 -8.44 -7.11 10.37
CA LEU A 48 -8.32 -5.93 9.54
C LEU A 48 -8.19 -4.68 10.41
N VAL A 49 -7.28 -3.80 10.04
CA VAL A 49 -7.21 -2.44 10.57
C VAL A 49 -7.34 -1.50 9.38
N PHE A 50 -8.17 -0.46 9.49
CA PHE A 50 -8.27 0.57 8.47
C PHE A 50 -7.82 1.90 9.06
N VAL A 51 -6.92 2.59 8.38
CA VAL A 51 -6.64 4.00 8.68
C VAL A 51 -7.50 4.86 7.77
N ILE A 52 -8.39 5.65 8.37
CA ILE A 52 -9.31 6.56 7.66
C ILE A 52 -9.16 7.99 8.19
N ARG A 53 -9.93 8.94 7.65
CA ARG A 53 -10.11 10.24 8.30
C ARG A 53 -11.42 10.24 9.09
N LYS A 54 -11.46 11.05 10.15
CA LYS A 54 -12.58 11.06 11.11
C LYS A 54 -13.89 11.59 10.49
N ASP A 55 -13.79 12.47 9.50
CA ASP A 55 -14.91 13.12 8.81
C ASP A 55 -15.87 12.16 8.10
N PHE A 56 -15.41 10.96 7.70
CA PHE A 56 -16.25 9.96 7.02
C PHE A 56 -16.39 8.64 7.80
N GLU A 57 -16.11 8.63 9.11
CA GLU A 57 -16.16 7.40 9.93
C GLU A 57 -17.51 6.68 9.84
N GLN A 58 -18.62 7.40 10.01
CA GLN A 58 -19.94 6.79 10.06
C GLN A 58 -20.30 6.12 8.72
N ASP A 59 -20.10 6.83 7.61
CA ASP A 59 -20.27 6.29 6.26
C ASP A 59 -19.39 5.05 6.03
N PHE A 60 -18.16 5.06 6.54
CA PHE A 60 -17.25 3.93 6.42
C PHE A 60 -17.74 2.72 7.22
N ARG A 61 -18.24 2.92 8.44
CA ARG A 61 -18.82 1.84 9.24
C ARG A 61 -20.03 1.22 8.54
N ASP A 62 -20.95 2.05 8.08
CA ASP A 62 -22.23 1.62 7.53
C ASP A 62 -22.09 0.94 6.16
N LYS A 63 -21.15 1.38 5.32
CA LYS A 63 -21.01 0.91 3.92
C LYS A 63 -19.85 -0.05 3.69
N ILE A 64 -18.80 0.02 4.52
CA ILE A 64 -17.60 -0.80 4.36
C ILE A 64 -17.52 -1.86 5.45
N ILE A 65 -17.44 -1.45 6.72
CA ILE A 65 -17.21 -2.39 7.83
C ILE A 65 -18.35 -3.41 7.96
N SER A 66 -19.60 -2.96 7.79
CA SER A 66 -20.79 -3.83 7.84
C SER A 66 -20.73 -5.04 6.92
N LYS A 67 -20.01 -4.96 5.78
CA LYS A 67 -19.82 -6.09 4.85
C LYS A 67 -18.94 -7.21 5.43
N TYR A 68 -18.04 -6.88 6.34
CA TYR A 68 -17.05 -7.81 6.88
C TYR A 68 -17.40 -8.31 8.29
N GLU A 69 -18.47 -7.78 8.89
CA GLU A 69 -18.99 -8.24 10.17
C GLU A 69 -19.32 -9.73 10.11
N GLY A 70 -18.86 -10.49 11.10
CA GLY A 70 -19.00 -11.95 11.14
C GLY A 70 -17.99 -12.73 10.27
N HIS A 71 -17.23 -12.07 9.41
CA HIS A 71 -16.18 -12.70 8.59
C HIS A 71 -14.77 -12.54 9.18
N ILE A 72 -14.41 -11.34 9.62
CA ILE A 72 -13.09 -11.02 10.20
C ILE A 72 -13.21 -9.81 11.15
N PRO A 73 -12.49 -9.78 12.30
CA PRO A 73 -12.47 -8.60 13.16
C PRO A 73 -11.92 -7.37 12.45
N CYS A 74 -12.58 -6.23 12.65
CA CYS A 74 -12.20 -4.95 12.04
C CYS A 74 -11.98 -3.87 13.10
N GLU A 75 -10.89 -3.11 12.98
CA GLU A 75 -10.63 -1.92 13.79
C GLU A 75 -10.41 -0.69 12.90
N LEU A 76 -10.76 0.49 13.43
CA LEU A 76 -10.52 1.78 12.77
C LEU A 76 -9.51 2.59 13.56
N VAL A 77 -8.54 3.16 12.85
CA VAL A 77 -7.65 4.21 13.34
C VAL A 77 -7.79 5.43 12.45
N PHE A 78 -7.37 6.59 12.95
CA PHE A 78 -7.62 7.87 12.30
C PHE A 78 -6.32 8.57 11.97
N GLN A 79 -6.22 9.11 10.75
CA GLN A 79 -5.13 10.00 10.35
C GLN A 79 -5.64 11.44 10.36
N SER A 80 -5.08 12.27 11.24
CA SER A 80 -5.21 13.73 11.20
C SER A 80 -3.90 14.41 10.74
N ILE A 81 -4.00 15.62 10.20
CA ILE A 81 -2.82 16.48 10.00
C ILE A 81 -2.27 17.03 11.33
N ASP A 82 -3.08 16.96 12.39
CA ASP A 82 -2.74 17.45 13.72
C ASP A 82 -2.16 16.36 14.64
N ASP A 83 -2.15 15.09 14.20
CA ASP A 83 -1.61 13.95 14.95
C ASP A 83 -0.07 13.94 14.87
N LEU A 84 0.56 14.95 15.47
CA LEU A 84 2.01 15.16 15.44
C LEU A 84 2.66 14.77 16.78
N PRO A 85 3.95 14.38 16.77
CA PRO A 85 4.70 14.17 17.99
C PRO A 85 4.76 15.44 18.86
N GLU A 86 4.91 15.26 20.17
CA GLU A 86 5.08 16.38 21.11
C GLU A 86 6.22 17.32 20.65
N GLY A 87 5.94 18.63 20.71
CA GLY A 87 6.86 19.67 20.26
C GLY A 87 6.68 20.14 18.81
N PHE A 88 5.80 19.50 18.03
CA PHE A 88 5.45 19.92 16.67
C PHE A 88 4.02 20.44 16.59
N THR A 89 3.82 21.44 15.73
CA THR A 89 2.49 22.00 15.42
C THR A 89 2.30 21.98 13.91
N CYS A 90 1.09 21.64 13.46
CA CYS A 90 0.76 21.64 12.04
C CYS A 90 0.94 23.05 11.45
N PRO A 91 1.68 23.22 10.33
CA PRO A 91 1.84 24.52 9.69
C PRO A 91 0.49 25.11 9.26
N GLU A 92 0.35 26.43 9.42
CA GLU A 92 -0.83 27.14 8.95
C GLU A 92 -1.04 26.93 7.43
N GLY A 93 -2.29 26.66 7.04
CA GLY A 93 -2.67 26.44 5.65
C GLY A 93 -2.38 25.02 5.11
N ARG A 94 -1.76 24.14 5.90
CA ARG A 94 -1.61 22.74 5.50
C ARG A 94 -2.98 22.05 5.46
N THR A 95 -3.30 21.46 4.31
CA THR A 95 -4.50 20.64 4.10
C THR A 95 -4.16 19.23 3.61
N LYS A 96 -2.94 19.05 3.07
CA LYS A 96 -2.48 17.76 2.55
C LYS A 96 -2.06 16.85 3.72
N PRO A 97 -2.50 15.58 3.74
CA PRO A 97 -2.03 14.59 4.71
C PRO A 97 -0.50 14.48 4.73
N TRP A 98 0.07 14.03 5.85
CA TRP A 98 1.51 13.90 6.03
C TRP A 98 2.14 12.73 5.26
N GLY A 99 1.37 11.91 4.54
CA GLY A 99 1.88 10.83 3.71
C GLY A 99 1.51 9.43 4.21
N THR A 100 1.92 8.41 3.45
CA THR A 100 1.54 7.01 3.70
C THR A 100 2.17 6.43 4.95
N ASN A 101 3.41 6.80 5.28
CA ASN A 101 4.05 6.28 6.49
C ASN A 101 3.46 6.91 7.75
N HIS A 102 3.03 8.18 7.68
CA HIS A 102 2.25 8.79 8.75
C HIS A 102 0.93 8.04 8.98
N ALA A 103 0.24 7.61 7.91
CA ALA A 103 -0.97 6.80 8.04
C ALA A 103 -0.69 5.45 8.73
N VAL A 104 0.43 4.80 8.41
CA VAL A 104 0.86 3.56 9.08
C VAL A 104 1.11 3.79 10.57
N MET A 105 1.71 4.92 10.97
CA MET A 105 1.96 5.21 12.40
C MET A 105 0.69 5.20 13.26
N MET A 106 -0.47 5.51 12.68
CA MET A 106 -1.76 5.52 13.38
C MET A 106 -2.19 4.12 13.86
N GLY A 107 -1.61 3.05 13.29
CA GLY A 107 -1.87 1.67 13.69
C GLY A 107 -1.13 1.22 14.96
N ALA A 108 -0.19 2.03 15.48
CA ALA A 108 0.75 1.60 16.52
C ALA A 108 0.07 1.08 17.80
N ASP A 109 -1.07 1.64 18.19
CA ASP A 109 -1.78 1.25 19.42
C ASP A 109 -2.63 0.00 19.26
N VAL A 110 -3.07 -0.33 18.05
CA VAL A 110 -4.00 -1.45 17.79
C VAL A 110 -3.34 -2.66 17.14
N ILE A 111 -2.18 -2.49 16.50
CA ILE A 111 -1.44 -3.58 15.83
C ILE A 111 -0.26 -4.00 16.71
N LYS A 112 -0.30 -5.22 17.26
CA LYS A 112 0.73 -5.76 18.17
C LYS A 112 1.42 -7.03 17.65
N GLU A 113 1.02 -7.46 16.47
CA GLU A 113 1.51 -8.63 15.74
C GLU A 113 2.12 -8.21 14.39
N PRO A 114 2.85 -9.09 13.67
CA PRO A 114 3.24 -8.84 12.30
C PRO A 114 2.04 -8.52 11.42
N PHE A 115 2.22 -7.56 10.53
CA PHE A 115 1.12 -7.02 9.75
C PHE A 115 1.56 -6.71 8.33
N ALA A 116 0.61 -6.78 7.41
CA ALA A 116 0.80 -6.28 6.06
C ALA A 116 0.16 -4.91 5.89
N VAL A 117 0.73 -4.06 5.05
CA VAL A 117 0.16 -2.76 4.65
C VAL A 117 -0.17 -2.82 3.16
N ILE A 118 -1.38 -2.40 2.78
CA ILE A 118 -1.81 -2.30 1.39
C ILE A 118 -2.59 -1.02 1.11
N ASN A 119 -2.65 -0.61 -0.15
CA ASN A 119 -3.64 0.37 -0.63
C ASN A 119 -5.03 -0.26 -0.71
N CYS A 120 -6.07 0.59 -0.79
CA CYS A 120 -7.47 0.15 -0.83
C CYS A 120 -8.08 0.12 -2.24
N ASP A 121 -7.38 0.64 -3.25
CA ASP A 121 -7.86 0.82 -4.62
C ASP A 121 -6.99 0.09 -5.66
N ASP A 122 -6.16 -0.83 -5.19
CA ASP A 122 -5.26 -1.69 -5.96
C ASP A 122 -5.66 -3.16 -5.82
N PHE A 123 -5.79 -3.87 -6.95
CA PHE A 123 -6.00 -5.31 -6.96
C PHE A 123 -4.63 -5.99 -6.97
N TYR A 124 -4.31 -6.73 -5.91
CA TYR A 124 -3.01 -7.39 -5.74
C TYR A 124 -2.98 -8.85 -6.17
N GLY A 125 -4.15 -9.49 -6.29
CA GLY A 125 -4.29 -10.91 -6.61
C GLY A 125 -3.95 -11.87 -5.46
N ARG A 126 -4.58 -13.04 -5.50
CA ARG A 126 -4.54 -14.05 -4.43
C ARG A 126 -3.14 -14.47 -3.99
N ASP A 127 -2.25 -14.75 -4.94
CA ASP A 127 -0.91 -15.25 -4.65
C ASP A 127 -0.11 -14.23 -3.83
N SER A 128 -0.31 -12.92 -4.07
CA SER A 128 0.32 -11.86 -3.29
C SER A 128 -0.04 -11.92 -1.80
N PHE A 129 -1.31 -12.17 -1.48
CA PHE A 129 -1.75 -12.37 -0.10
C PHE A 129 -1.23 -13.68 0.49
N GLN A 130 -1.15 -14.75 -0.31
CA GLN A 130 -0.63 -16.04 0.13
C GLN A 130 0.86 -15.96 0.50
N VAL A 131 1.70 -15.37 -0.36
CA VAL A 131 3.15 -15.26 -0.09
C VAL A 131 3.41 -14.35 1.11
N MET A 132 2.70 -13.22 1.21
CA MET A 132 2.82 -12.30 2.34
C MET A 132 2.30 -12.93 3.65
N GLY A 133 1.12 -13.54 3.62
CA GLY A 133 0.52 -14.21 4.77
C GLY A 133 1.41 -15.33 5.29
N LYS A 134 1.98 -16.14 4.37
CA LYS A 134 2.94 -17.20 4.71
C LYS A 134 4.20 -16.63 5.36
N PHE A 135 4.79 -15.59 4.78
CA PHE A 135 5.98 -14.93 5.34
C PHE A 135 5.71 -14.44 6.77
N LEU A 136 4.67 -13.64 6.97
CA LEU A 136 4.36 -13.04 8.26
C LEU A 136 3.98 -14.08 9.32
N ALA A 137 3.24 -15.13 8.94
CA ALA A 137 2.84 -16.19 9.85
C ALA A 137 4.01 -17.10 10.29
N ALA A 138 5.08 -17.15 9.49
CA ALA A 138 6.28 -17.94 9.76
C ALA A 138 7.31 -17.20 10.64
N LEU A 139 7.14 -15.89 10.87
CA LEU A 139 8.03 -15.14 11.76
C LEU A 139 7.95 -15.68 13.19
N PRO A 140 9.10 -15.96 13.83
CA PRO A 140 9.15 -16.27 15.26
C PRO A 140 8.50 -15.18 16.10
N GLU A 141 7.90 -15.57 17.23
CA GLU A 141 7.35 -14.61 18.19
C GLU A 141 8.45 -13.64 18.67
N GLY A 142 8.14 -12.34 18.68
CA GLY A 142 9.11 -11.31 19.06
C GLY A 142 10.15 -10.96 17.99
N SER A 143 10.00 -11.44 16.75
CA SER A 143 10.81 -10.99 15.61
C SER A 143 10.78 -9.47 15.48
N LYS A 144 11.94 -8.89 15.18
CA LYS A 144 12.13 -7.46 14.95
C LYS A 144 13.01 -7.26 13.72
N ASN A 145 12.84 -6.14 13.03
CA ASN A 145 13.71 -5.70 11.94
C ASN A 145 13.75 -6.66 10.73
N VAL A 146 12.75 -7.54 10.61
CA VAL A 146 12.60 -8.50 9.50
C VAL A 146 11.30 -8.16 8.79
N TYR A 147 11.43 -7.55 7.63
CA TYR A 147 10.32 -7.05 6.84
C TYR A 147 10.27 -7.73 5.48
N SER A 148 9.21 -7.45 4.74
CA SER A 148 9.07 -7.89 3.36
C SER A 148 8.25 -6.93 2.53
N MET A 149 8.29 -7.12 1.22
CA MET A 149 7.33 -6.55 0.29
C MET A 149 6.98 -7.55 -0.79
N VAL A 150 5.79 -7.44 -1.36
CA VAL A 150 5.46 -8.18 -2.58
C VAL A 150 5.97 -7.40 -3.79
N GLY A 151 6.91 -8.00 -4.53
CA GLY A 151 7.49 -7.41 -5.73
C GLY A 151 6.67 -7.70 -6.99
N PHE A 152 6.25 -6.65 -7.68
CA PHE A 152 5.58 -6.76 -8.98
C PHE A 152 6.56 -6.44 -10.11
N ARG A 153 6.34 -6.98 -11.31
CA ARG A 153 7.16 -6.65 -12.48
C ARG A 153 6.69 -5.33 -13.05
N ILE A 154 7.58 -4.35 -13.21
CA ILE A 154 7.22 -3.03 -13.73
C ILE A 154 6.42 -3.09 -15.03
N GLY A 155 6.78 -3.99 -15.96
CA GLY A 155 6.10 -4.15 -17.25
C GLY A 155 4.62 -4.54 -17.16
N ASN A 156 4.20 -5.16 -16.04
CA ASN A 156 2.82 -5.55 -15.77
C ASN A 156 2.03 -4.49 -15.00
N THR A 157 2.65 -3.35 -14.66
CA THR A 157 2.04 -2.33 -13.80
C THR A 157 1.84 -0.99 -14.51
N LEU A 158 1.98 -0.95 -15.84
CA LEU A 158 1.82 0.27 -16.63
C LEU A 158 0.36 0.52 -17.00
N SER A 159 0.04 1.76 -17.35
CA SER A 159 -1.24 2.14 -17.98
C SER A 159 -0.98 2.54 -19.42
N GLU A 160 -1.90 2.20 -20.32
CA GLU A 160 -1.89 2.71 -21.71
C GLU A 160 -2.35 4.17 -21.77
N SER A 161 -3.01 4.66 -20.73
CA SER A 161 -3.61 5.99 -20.63
C SER A 161 -2.63 7.09 -20.18
N GLY A 162 -1.41 6.73 -19.76
CA GLY A 162 -0.37 7.69 -19.38
C GLY A 162 0.69 7.16 -18.43
N THR A 163 1.49 8.08 -17.89
CA THR A 163 2.58 7.75 -16.96
C THR A 163 2.08 7.32 -15.59
N VAL A 164 2.73 6.33 -14.99
CA VAL A 164 2.45 5.85 -13.63
C VAL A 164 3.57 6.20 -12.64
N SER A 165 3.24 6.17 -11.34
CA SER A 165 4.21 6.29 -10.25
C SER A 165 4.46 4.92 -9.59
N ARG A 166 5.71 4.51 -9.43
CA ARG A 166 6.07 3.22 -8.77
C ARG A 166 7.34 3.38 -7.95
N GLY A 167 7.46 2.62 -6.86
CA GLY A 167 8.72 2.45 -6.14
C GLY A 167 9.61 1.46 -6.87
N LEU A 168 10.60 1.94 -7.63
CA LEU A 168 11.54 1.09 -8.35
C LEU A 168 12.51 0.44 -7.36
N CYS A 169 12.62 -0.88 -7.39
CA CYS A 169 13.37 -1.66 -6.41
C CYS A 169 14.70 -2.16 -6.98
N GLY A 170 15.76 -2.09 -6.17
CA GLY A 170 16.99 -2.85 -6.34
C GLY A 170 17.01 -4.03 -5.37
N THR A 171 17.52 -5.18 -5.81
CA THR A 171 17.64 -6.39 -4.97
C THR A 171 19.03 -7.01 -5.06
N ASP A 172 19.49 -7.63 -3.99
CA ASP A 172 20.69 -8.45 -3.98
C ASP A 172 20.41 -9.90 -4.45
N ALA A 173 21.44 -10.76 -4.41
CA ALA A 173 21.33 -12.16 -4.81
C ALA A 173 20.47 -13.04 -3.88
N ASN A 174 20.10 -12.53 -2.70
CA ASN A 174 19.24 -13.20 -1.72
C ASN A 174 17.80 -12.66 -1.77
N ASN A 175 17.45 -11.88 -2.80
CA ASN A 175 16.19 -11.16 -2.91
C ASN A 175 15.92 -10.16 -1.77
N LEU A 176 16.97 -9.69 -1.09
CA LEU A 176 16.83 -8.59 -0.15
C LEU A 176 16.83 -7.27 -0.90
N LEU A 177 15.90 -6.40 -0.52
CA LEU A 177 15.79 -5.05 -1.04
C LEU A 177 17.04 -4.26 -0.64
N THR A 178 17.73 -3.70 -1.64
CA THR A 178 18.89 -2.83 -1.44
C THR A 178 18.55 -1.36 -1.63
N SER A 179 17.48 -1.07 -2.37
CA SER A 179 16.98 0.29 -2.58
C SER A 179 15.52 0.28 -3.01
N VAL A 180 14.77 1.33 -2.64
CA VAL A 180 13.46 1.61 -3.21
C VAL A 180 13.29 3.10 -3.45
N VAL A 181 13.12 3.47 -4.72
CA VAL A 181 13.02 4.88 -5.12
C VAL A 181 11.71 5.14 -5.85
N GLU A 182 10.91 6.05 -5.32
CA GLU A 182 9.65 6.46 -5.95
C GLU A 182 9.93 7.23 -7.25
N ARG A 183 9.51 6.66 -8.39
CA ARG A 183 9.61 7.27 -9.71
C ARG A 183 8.20 7.64 -10.17
N THR A 184 7.96 8.93 -10.41
CA THR A 184 6.61 9.48 -10.67
C THR A 184 6.18 9.48 -12.13
N LYS A 185 7.13 9.21 -13.05
CA LYS A 185 6.89 9.19 -14.49
C LYS A 185 7.52 7.96 -15.08
N ILE A 186 6.72 6.89 -15.18
CA ILE A 186 7.09 5.63 -15.80
C ILE A 186 6.08 5.34 -16.91
N GLN A 187 6.55 4.95 -18.10
CA GLN A 187 5.69 4.52 -19.20
C GLN A 187 6.44 3.64 -20.19
N ARG A 188 5.70 3.00 -21.10
CA ARG A 188 6.29 2.26 -22.21
C ARG A 188 6.51 3.21 -23.40
N MET A 189 7.75 3.28 -23.90
CA MET A 189 8.15 4.10 -25.05
C MET A 189 8.97 3.23 -26.00
N ASP A 190 8.56 3.16 -27.26
CA ASP A 190 9.27 2.41 -28.31
C ASP A 190 9.52 0.93 -27.94
N GLY A 191 8.57 0.32 -27.21
CA GLY A 191 8.66 -1.06 -26.74
C GLY A 191 9.37 -1.23 -25.39
N GLU A 192 10.12 -0.24 -24.91
CA GLU A 192 10.86 -0.31 -23.65
C GLU A 192 10.13 0.38 -22.50
N VAL A 193 10.30 -0.13 -21.28
CA VAL A 193 9.82 0.57 -20.08
C VAL A 193 10.85 1.63 -19.70
N LYS A 194 10.43 2.89 -19.64
CA LYS A 194 11.29 4.03 -19.31
C LYS A 194 10.73 4.82 -18.14
N TYR A 195 11.62 5.40 -17.35
CA TYR A 195 11.29 6.32 -16.26
C TYR A 195 12.14 7.59 -16.33
N ILE A 196 11.69 8.68 -15.72
CA ILE A 196 12.51 9.88 -15.54
C ILE A 196 13.44 9.70 -14.34
N ASP A 197 14.74 9.75 -14.58
CA ASP A 197 15.78 9.65 -13.56
C ASP A 197 15.96 10.95 -12.76
N ASP A 198 16.96 10.97 -11.86
CA ASP A 198 17.23 12.13 -11.01
C ASP A 198 17.77 13.35 -11.78
N ASN A 199 18.24 13.15 -13.02
CA ASN A 199 18.69 14.22 -13.91
C ASN A 199 17.57 14.77 -14.80
N GLY A 200 16.37 14.16 -14.74
CA GLY A 200 15.25 14.53 -15.61
C GLY A 200 15.28 13.83 -16.97
N GLU A 201 16.09 12.80 -17.14
CA GLU A 201 16.28 12.08 -18.40
C GLU A 201 15.47 10.77 -18.44
N TRP A 202 14.96 10.42 -19.62
CA TRP A 202 14.28 9.14 -19.85
C TRP A 202 15.29 8.00 -19.88
N THR A 203 15.24 7.15 -18.86
CA THR A 203 16.12 5.99 -18.69
C THR A 203 15.33 4.70 -18.82
N ALA A 204 15.84 3.73 -19.58
CA ALA A 204 15.22 2.42 -19.75
C ALA A 204 15.50 1.50 -18.54
N THR A 205 14.55 0.61 -18.26
CA THR A 205 14.69 -0.45 -17.25
C THR A 205 14.11 -1.76 -17.78
N PRO A 206 14.65 -2.93 -17.40
CA PRO A 206 14.06 -4.21 -17.76
C PRO A 206 12.58 -4.32 -17.34
N GLU A 207 11.76 -4.98 -18.15
CA GLU A 207 10.34 -5.19 -17.81
C GLU A 207 10.13 -6.02 -16.54
N THR A 208 11.13 -6.84 -16.22
CA THR A 208 11.18 -7.71 -15.05
C THR A 208 11.66 -6.98 -13.80
N THR A 209 12.07 -5.71 -13.89
CA THR A 209 12.54 -4.94 -12.73
C THR A 209 11.44 -4.92 -11.66
N PRO A 210 11.76 -5.30 -10.40
CA PRO A 210 10.79 -5.30 -9.34
C PRO A 210 10.37 -3.86 -9.00
N VAL A 211 9.07 -3.69 -8.74
CA VAL A 211 8.49 -2.46 -8.22
C VAL A 211 7.63 -2.76 -7.01
N SER A 212 7.63 -1.82 -6.07
CA SER A 212 6.66 -1.78 -4.98
C SER A 212 5.33 -1.20 -5.45
N MET A 213 4.27 -1.96 -5.22
CA MET A 213 2.87 -1.52 -5.34
C MET A 213 2.26 -1.19 -3.97
N ASN A 214 3.12 -0.85 -3.00
CA ASN A 214 2.73 -0.58 -1.62
C ASN A 214 2.10 -1.76 -0.86
N PHE A 215 2.53 -2.99 -1.17
CA PHE A 215 2.20 -4.20 -0.42
C PHE A 215 3.40 -4.61 0.44
N TRP A 216 3.41 -4.15 1.69
CA TRP A 216 4.51 -4.35 2.63
C TRP A 216 4.14 -5.31 3.75
N GLY A 217 5.13 -5.95 4.34
CA GLY A 217 5.03 -6.78 5.54
C GLY A 217 6.00 -6.30 6.61
N PHE A 218 5.50 -6.02 7.80
CA PHE A 218 6.27 -5.44 8.90
C PHE A 218 6.06 -6.17 10.22
N THR A 219 7.03 -6.02 11.13
CA THR A 219 6.87 -6.30 12.56
C THR A 219 6.62 -5.00 13.33
N PRO A 220 5.99 -5.02 14.52
CA PRO A 220 5.55 -3.81 15.23
C PRO A 220 6.64 -2.79 15.58
N ASP A 221 7.91 -3.19 15.67
CA ASP A 221 9.04 -2.27 15.86
C ASP A 221 9.16 -1.21 14.75
N TYR A 222 8.61 -1.48 13.56
CA TYR A 222 8.49 -0.50 12.48
C TYR A 222 7.80 0.81 12.91
N PHE A 223 6.82 0.74 13.81
CA PHE A 223 6.14 1.93 14.33
C PHE A 223 7.09 2.84 15.12
N ALA A 224 7.96 2.25 15.95
CA ALA A 224 8.91 3.01 16.76
C ALA A 224 9.94 3.72 15.86
N TYR A 225 10.47 3.02 14.86
CA TYR A 225 11.38 3.63 13.89
C TYR A 225 10.70 4.74 13.08
N SER A 226 9.46 4.53 12.66
CA SER A 226 8.68 5.52 11.93
C SER A 226 8.42 6.77 12.77
N ALA A 227 8.07 6.62 14.04
CA ALA A 227 7.83 7.74 14.95
C ALA A 227 9.11 8.58 15.18
N GLU A 228 10.26 7.92 15.40
CA GLU A 228 11.54 8.61 15.55
C GLU A 228 11.96 9.33 14.26
N PHE A 229 11.83 8.69 13.10
CA PHE A 229 12.20 9.33 11.85
C PHE A 229 11.21 10.42 11.43
N PHE A 230 9.94 10.32 11.80
CA PHE A 230 8.97 11.38 11.55
C PHE A 230 9.33 12.68 12.27
N LYS A 231 9.83 12.62 13.51
CA LYS A 231 10.39 13.79 14.20
C LYS A 231 11.54 14.43 13.40
N SER A 232 12.41 13.61 12.82
CA SER A 232 13.51 14.10 11.97
C SER A 232 12.98 14.73 10.68
N PHE A 233 11.97 14.11 10.05
CA PHE A 233 11.30 14.64 8.87
C PHE A 233 10.68 16.01 9.13
N LEU A 234 9.95 16.17 10.24
CA LEU A 234 9.33 17.44 10.64
C LEU A 234 10.34 18.49 11.12
N SER A 235 11.52 18.07 11.57
CA SER A 235 12.58 18.99 12.00
C SER A 235 13.32 19.65 10.83
N ASP A 236 13.19 19.13 9.60
CA ASP A 236 13.72 19.77 8.40
C ASP A 236 12.79 20.92 7.99
N PRO A 237 13.26 22.19 8.02
CA PRO A 237 12.44 23.34 7.63
C PRO A 237 11.83 23.19 6.24
N LYS A 238 12.52 22.53 5.30
CA LYS A 238 12.01 22.33 3.94
C LYS A 238 10.71 21.52 3.93
N ASN A 239 10.57 20.56 4.84
CA ASN A 239 9.36 19.73 4.93
C ASN A 239 8.22 20.47 5.62
N MET A 240 8.52 21.33 6.60
CA MET A 240 7.51 22.12 7.31
C MET A 240 7.00 23.31 6.47
N GLU A 241 7.88 23.98 5.72
CA GLU A 241 7.53 25.07 4.82
C GLU A 241 6.77 24.58 3.58
N ASN A 242 7.13 23.40 3.08
CA ASN A 242 6.42 22.79 1.96
C ASN A 242 5.14 22.10 2.45
N LEU A 243 4.00 22.81 2.34
CA LEU A 243 2.67 22.29 2.68
C LEU A 243 2.24 21.02 1.90
N LYS A 244 3.03 20.60 0.90
CA LYS A 244 2.80 19.39 0.10
C LYS A 244 3.81 18.26 0.36
N SER A 245 4.77 18.45 1.28
CA SER A 245 5.75 17.44 1.68
C SER A 245 5.05 16.17 2.19
N GLU A 246 5.61 15.00 1.94
CA GLU A 246 4.99 13.73 2.34
C GLU A 246 6.04 12.77 2.88
N PHE A 247 5.68 12.08 3.96
CA PHE A 247 6.44 11.04 4.61
C PHE A 247 5.94 9.67 4.11
N PHE A 248 6.70 9.09 3.18
CA PHE A 248 6.33 7.87 2.46
C PHE A 248 6.93 6.59 3.07
N ILE A 249 6.23 5.46 2.93
CA ILE A 249 6.72 4.15 3.38
C ILE A 249 8.05 3.79 2.69
N PRO A 250 8.20 3.90 1.36
CA PRO A 250 9.49 3.69 0.69
C PRO A 250 10.66 4.45 1.31
N LEU A 251 10.46 5.72 1.67
CA LEU A 251 11.51 6.55 2.28
C LEU A 251 11.97 5.98 3.63
N MET A 252 11.03 5.51 4.45
CA MET A 252 11.35 4.90 5.73
C MET A 252 12.05 3.54 5.57
N VAL A 253 11.54 2.69 4.68
CA VAL A 253 12.13 1.38 4.40
C VAL A 253 13.55 1.53 3.86
N ASP A 254 13.74 2.38 2.86
CA ASP A 254 15.05 2.66 2.24
C ASP A 254 16.08 3.13 3.29
N LYS A 255 15.66 4.00 4.21
CA LYS A 255 16.51 4.40 5.35
C LYS A 255 16.91 3.22 6.22
N LEU A 256 15.97 2.35 6.59
CA LEU A 256 16.24 1.24 7.52
C LEU A 256 17.18 0.19 6.90
N ILE A 257 17.01 -0.13 5.61
CA ILE A 257 17.87 -1.09 4.91
C ILE A 257 19.28 -0.51 4.71
N ASN A 258 19.39 0.76 4.30
CA ASN A 258 20.70 1.40 4.07
C ASN A 258 21.49 1.64 5.36
N ASN A 259 20.79 1.81 6.49
CA ASN A 259 21.41 1.88 7.82
C ASN A 259 21.76 0.51 8.41
N GLY A 260 21.44 -0.60 7.72
CA GLY A 260 21.59 -1.96 8.26
C GLY A 260 20.72 -2.23 9.50
N THR A 261 19.70 -1.41 9.75
CA THR A 261 18.81 -1.55 10.91
C THR A 261 17.82 -2.68 10.70
N ALA A 262 17.30 -2.83 9.47
CA ALA A 262 16.36 -3.88 9.11
C ALA A 262 16.69 -4.50 7.76
N THR A 263 16.15 -5.69 7.53
CA THR A 263 16.14 -6.36 6.23
C THR A 263 14.73 -6.33 5.66
N CYS A 264 14.62 -6.30 4.33
CA CYS A 264 13.33 -6.36 3.64
C CYS A 264 13.44 -7.35 2.50
N GLU A 265 12.77 -8.50 2.61
CA GLU A 265 12.74 -9.50 1.54
C GLU A 265 11.72 -9.13 0.46
N VAL A 266 12.13 -9.18 -0.81
CA VAL A 266 11.24 -8.99 -1.95
C VAL A 266 10.64 -10.34 -2.31
N LEU A 267 9.40 -10.55 -1.88
CA LEU A 267 8.62 -11.75 -2.15
C LEU A 267 8.13 -11.74 -3.59
N ASP A 268 8.45 -12.80 -4.30
CA ASP A 268 7.99 -12.97 -5.66
C ASP A 268 6.52 -13.40 -5.69
N THR A 269 5.69 -12.76 -6.54
CA THR A 269 4.29 -13.12 -6.76
C THR A 269 4.02 -13.40 -8.23
N THR A 270 3.27 -14.45 -8.53
CA THR A 270 2.75 -14.72 -9.87
C THR A 270 1.53 -13.86 -10.22
N SER A 271 0.99 -13.12 -9.26
CA SER A 271 -0.17 -12.26 -9.45
C SER A 271 0.13 -11.09 -10.39
N LYS A 272 -0.90 -10.68 -11.13
CA LYS A 272 -0.88 -9.47 -11.94
C LYS A 272 -1.62 -8.38 -11.19
N TRP A 273 -0.91 -7.31 -10.84
CA TRP A 273 -1.53 -6.12 -10.31
C TRP A 273 -2.38 -5.43 -11.39
N PHE A 274 -3.54 -4.91 -10.99
CA PHE A 274 -4.28 -3.94 -11.78
C PHE A 274 -5.05 -3.00 -10.87
N GLY A 275 -5.38 -1.81 -11.38
CA GLY A 275 -6.13 -0.80 -10.65
C GLY A 275 -6.59 0.29 -11.59
N VAL A 276 -7.55 1.09 -11.13
CA VAL A 276 -8.06 2.23 -11.91
C VAL A 276 -7.14 3.43 -11.66
N THR A 277 -6.13 3.60 -12.52
CA THR A 277 -5.21 4.76 -12.42
C THR A 277 -5.86 5.99 -13.05
N TYR A 278 -6.46 5.79 -14.21
CA TYR A 278 -7.25 6.76 -14.96
C TYR A 278 -8.71 6.30 -15.09
N PRO A 279 -9.71 7.21 -15.19
CA PRO A 279 -11.11 6.83 -15.39
C PRO A 279 -11.32 5.87 -16.56
N GLU A 280 -10.52 6.01 -17.61
CA GLU A 280 -10.52 5.19 -18.82
C GLU A 280 -10.12 3.73 -18.55
N ASP A 281 -9.35 3.47 -17.48
CA ASP A 281 -8.92 2.12 -17.11
C ASP A 281 -10.07 1.29 -16.49
N ARG A 282 -11.19 1.94 -16.09
CA ARG A 282 -12.27 1.29 -15.32
C ARG A 282 -12.85 0.06 -16.01
N GLN A 283 -13.19 0.16 -17.30
CA GLN A 283 -13.80 -0.97 -18.02
C GLN A 283 -12.84 -2.16 -18.09
N SER A 284 -11.55 -1.91 -18.32
CA SER A 284 -10.52 -2.96 -18.31
C SER A 284 -10.46 -3.68 -16.96
N VAL A 285 -10.62 -2.96 -15.85
CA VAL A 285 -10.65 -3.56 -14.51
C VAL A 285 -11.90 -4.42 -14.30
N VAL A 286 -13.08 -3.95 -14.73
CA VAL A 286 -14.33 -4.73 -14.69
C VAL A 286 -14.18 -6.03 -15.48
N ASP A 287 -13.66 -5.95 -16.71
CA ASP A 287 -13.49 -7.11 -17.58
C ASP A 287 -12.50 -8.14 -16.99
N LYS A 288 -11.41 -7.66 -16.38
CA LYS A 288 -10.44 -8.53 -15.68
C LYS A 288 -11.06 -9.22 -14.47
N ILE A 289 -11.84 -8.52 -13.67
CA ILE A 289 -12.54 -9.11 -12.52
C ILE A 289 -13.56 -10.16 -12.99
N GLN A 290 -14.34 -9.86 -14.02
CA GLN A 290 -15.29 -10.81 -14.60
C GLN A 290 -14.58 -12.08 -15.10
N ALA A 291 -13.43 -11.94 -15.78
CA ALA A 291 -12.65 -13.08 -16.24
C ALA A 291 -12.15 -13.97 -15.09
N LEU A 292 -11.78 -13.38 -13.95
CA LEU A 292 -11.36 -14.14 -12.76
C LEU A 292 -12.56 -14.88 -12.13
N VAL A 293 -13.75 -14.29 -12.13
CA VAL A 293 -14.99 -14.95 -11.67
C VAL A 293 -15.38 -16.09 -12.61
N ASP A 294 -15.33 -15.86 -13.93
CA ASP A 294 -15.65 -16.88 -14.95
C ASP A 294 -14.68 -18.06 -14.91
N ALA A 295 -13.42 -17.81 -14.57
CA ALA A 295 -12.39 -18.83 -14.34
C ALA A 295 -12.59 -19.60 -13.01
N GLY A 296 -13.53 -19.19 -12.17
CA GLY A 296 -13.79 -19.78 -10.87
C GLY A 296 -12.75 -19.42 -9.81
N GLU A 297 -11.90 -18.42 -10.06
CA GLU A 297 -10.97 -17.94 -9.05
C GLU A 297 -11.72 -17.30 -7.89
N TYR A 298 -12.75 -16.50 -8.17
CA TYR A 298 -13.62 -15.88 -7.16
C TYR A 298 -15.07 -16.34 -7.35
N PRO A 299 -15.86 -16.49 -6.26
CA PRO A 299 -17.29 -16.62 -6.39
C PRO A 299 -17.89 -15.31 -6.93
N ALA A 300 -19.06 -15.40 -7.57
CA ALA A 300 -19.74 -14.22 -8.09
C ALA A 300 -20.08 -13.19 -7.00
N LYS A 301 -20.31 -13.66 -5.76
CA LYS A 301 -20.56 -12.82 -4.58
C LYS A 301 -19.54 -13.15 -3.49
N LEU A 302 -18.83 -12.13 -2.98
CA LEU A 302 -17.75 -12.32 -1.99
C LEU A 302 -18.23 -12.33 -0.52
N PHE A 303 -19.11 -11.39 -0.15
CA PHE A 303 -19.67 -11.21 1.20
C PHE A 303 -21.20 -11.05 1.13
#